data_AF-A0A382BR51-F1
#
_entry.id   AF-A0A382BR51-F1
#
_cell.length_a   1.000
_cell.length_b   1.000
_cell.length_c   1.000
_cell.angle_alpha   90.00
_cell.angle_beta   90.00
_cell.angle_gamma   90.00
#
_symmetry.space_group_name_H-M   'P 1'
#
loop_
_entity.id
_entity.type
_entity.pdbx_description
1 polymer ?
#
loop_
_entity_poly.entity_id
_entity_poly.type
_entity_poly.pdbx_seq_one_letter_code
_entity_poly.pdbx_strand_id
1 'polypeptide(L)'
;MEKSLMSGVVKRPIHKCTLEVNSSNDDFLRETNNDLVVLEEPLEILLNGDLISITMRTPGNDDFLAVGFLFSEGVIQNVSDLGSVTDSCQS
;
A
#
# COMPACT_ATOMS: atom_id res chain seq x y z
N MET A 1 8.99 2.78 -23.85
CA MET A 1 9.29 3.62 -22.68
C MET A 1 8.27 3.29 -21.59
N GLU A 2 8.27 2.04 -21.14
CA GLU A 2 7.51 1.64 -19.95
C GLU A 2 8.28 2.21 -18.76
N LYS A 3 7.81 3.35 -18.25
CA LYS A 3 8.25 3.79 -16.93
C LYS A 3 7.89 2.65 -15.97
N SER A 4 8.92 2.09 -15.35
CA SER A 4 8.82 1.23 -14.17
C SER A 4 7.66 1.76 -13.34
N LEU A 5 6.57 0.99 -13.24
CA LEU A 5 5.53 1.34 -12.29
C LEU A 5 6.23 1.47 -10.92
N MET A 6 5.92 2.54 -10.20
CA MET A 6 6.39 2.72 -8.83
C MET A 6 6.09 1.42 -8.06
N SER A 7 7.04 1.00 -7.22
CA SER A 7 6.85 -0.15 -6.33
C SER A 7 5.46 -0.07 -5.69
N GLY A 8 4.66 -1.13 -5.81
CA GLY A 8 3.31 -1.18 -5.24
C GLY A 8 2.15 -0.72 -6.11
N VAL A 9 2.31 -0.46 -7.42
CA VAL A 9 1.16 -0.18 -8.33
C VAL A 9 1.06 -1.22 -9.44
N VAL A 10 -0.14 -1.76 -9.67
CA VAL A 10 -0.41 -2.79 -10.69
C VAL A 10 -1.60 -2.44 -11.57
N LYS A 11 -1.59 -2.90 -12.83
CA LYS A 11 -2.76 -2.82 -13.71
C LYS A 11 -3.71 -3.98 -13.44
N ARG A 12 -4.97 -3.69 -13.14
CA ARG A 12 -6.02 -4.70 -12.91
C ARG A 12 -7.22 -4.45 -13.82
N PRO A 13 -7.86 -5.50 -14.36
CA PRO A 13 -9.12 -5.34 -15.06
C PRO A 13 -10.21 -4.96 -14.07
N ILE A 14 -10.97 -3.92 -14.40
CA ILE A 14 -12.15 -3.47 -13.67
C ILE A 14 -13.39 -3.63 -14.55
N HIS A 15 -14.49 -4.09 -13.94
CA HIS A 15 -15.78 -4.25 -14.60
C HIS A 15 -16.68 -3.07 -14.22
N LYS A 16 -16.99 -2.22 -15.19
CA LYS A 16 -17.95 -1.13 -15.02
C LYS A 16 -19.32 -1.62 -15.48
N CYS A 17 -20.28 -1.68 -14.56
CA CYS A 17 -21.68 -1.95 -14.88
C CYS A 17 -22.46 -0.64 -14.77
N THR A 18 -22.96 -0.13 -15.89
CA THR A 18 -23.85 1.04 -15.90
C THR A 18 -25.29 0.55 -16.01
N LEU A 19 -26.14 1.03 -15.11
CA LEU A 19 -27.57 0.79 -15.10
C LEU A 19 -28.27 1.99 -15.74
N GLU A 20 -28.89 1.78 -16.90
CA GLU A 20 -29.80 2.76 -17.48
C GLU A 20 -31.24 2.30 -17.20
N VAL A 21 -31.86 2.88 -16.18
CA VAL A 21 -33.25 2.58 -15.82
C VAL A 21 -34.17 3.23 -16.84
N ASN A 22 -34.49 2.49 -17.89
CA ASN A 22 -35.60 2.82 -18.79
C ASN A 22 -36.80 2.04 -18.28
N SER A 23 -37.94 2.72 -18.07
CA SER A 23 -39.13 2.25 -17.32
C SER A 23 -39.80 0.94 -17.77
N SER A 24 -39.15 0.09 -18.58
CA SER A 24 -39.64 -1.23 -18.97
C SER A 24 -38.56 -2.29 -19.26
N ASN A 25 -37.25 -2.00 -19.22
CA ASN A 25 -36.18 -3.00 -19.40
C ASN A 25 -34.89 -2.54 -18.68
N ASP A 26 -34.40 -3.33 -17.72
CA ASP A 26 -33.09 -3.14 -17.09
C ASP A 26 -32.00 -3.71 -18.03
N ASP A 27 -31.55 -2.92 -19.01
CA ASP A 27 -30.37 -3.28 -19.80
C ASP A 27 -29.08 -2.92 -19.03
N PHE A 28 -28.26 -3.93 -18.76
CA PHE A 28 -26.98 -3.76 -18.07
C PHE A 28 -25.84 -3.61 -19.08
N LEU A 29 -25.27 -2.40 -19.20
CA LEU A 29 -24.07 -2.18 -19.99
C LEU A 29 -22.83 -2.59 -19.19
N ARG A 30 -22.07 -3.58 -19.68
CA ARG A 30 -20.83 -4.07 -19.06
C ARG A 30 -19.62 -3.68 -19.91
N GLU A 31 -18.73 -2.87 -19.34
CA GLU A 31 -17.44 -2.50 -19.94
C GLU A 31 -16.29 -3.03 -19.09
N THR A 32 -15.26 -3.56 -19.75
CA THR A 32 -14.02 -4.01 -19.09
C THR A 32 -12.86 -3.12 -19.50
N ASN A 33 -12.28 -2.41 -18.55
CA ASN A 33 -11.12 -1.56 -18.77
C ASN A 33 -10.02 -1.92 -17.75
N ASN A 34 -8.76 -1.70 -18.11
CA ASN A 34 -7.66 -1.84 -17.16
C ASN A 34 -7.45 -0.52 -16.43
N ASP A 35 -7.36 -0.58 -15.11
CA ASP A 35 -7.04 0.57 -14.28
C ASP A 35 -5.80 0.31 -13.41
N LEU A 36 -5.18 1.37 -12.92
CA LEU A 36 -4.06 1.32 -12.00
C LEU A 36 -4.59 1.19 -10.57
N VAL A 37 -4.16 0.15 -9.87
CA VAL A 37 -4.55 -0.16 -8.51
C VAL A 37 -3.30 -0.24 -7.64
N VAL A 38 -3.39 0.35 -6.44
CA VAL A 38 -2.35 0.27 -5.42
C VAL A 38 -2.41 -1.08 -4.73
N LEU A 39 -1.25 -1.70 -4.54
CA LEU A 39 -1.07 -2.89 -3.72
C LEU A 39 -0.85 -2.47 -2.26
N GLU A 40 -1.45 -3.23 -1.35
CA GLU A 40 -1.13 -3.16 0.06
C GLU A 40 -0.56 -4.50 0.51
N GLU A 41 0.51 -4.43 1.29
CA GLU A 41 1.18 -5.58 1.88
C GLU A 41 1.41 -5.30 3.37
N PRO A 42 1.37 -6.34 4.22
CA PRO A 42 1.70 -6.18 5.63
C PRO A 42 3.18 -5.82 5.79
N LEU A 43 3.46 -4.93 6.73
CA LEU A 43 4.79 -4.60 7.22
C LEU A 43 4.83 -4.87 8.73
N GLU A 44 5.77 -5.72 9.13
CA GLU A 44 6.06 -6.01 10.52
C GLU A 44 7.17 -5.09 11.00
N ILE A 45 6.90 -4.35 12.09
CA ILE A 45 7.88 -3.46 12.70
C ILE A 45 8.39 -4.12 13.97
N LEU A 46 9.67 -4.50 13.95
CA LEU A 46 10.37 -5.11 15.06
C LEU A 46 11.34 -4.11 15.70
N LEU A 47 11.35 -4.04 17.02
CA LEU A 47 12.31 -3.27 17.79
C LEU A 47 13.16 -4.23 18.62
N ASN A 48 14.47 -4.28 18.36
CA ASN A 48 15.39 -5.21 19.02
C ASN A 48 14.96 -6.69 18.97
N GLY A 49 14.21 -7.08 17.93
CA GLY A 49 13.68 -8.44 17.75
C GLY A 49 12.26 -8.66 18.29
N ASP A 50 11.69 -7.70 19.02
CA ASP A 50 10.33 -7.77 19.54
C ASP A 50 9.35 -7.14 18.55
N LEU A 51 8.25 -7.84 18.26
CA LEU A 51 7.19 -7.32 17.39
C LEU A 51 6.42 -6.21 18.11
N ILE A 52 6.50 -4.98 17.58
CA ILE A 52 5.81 -3.82 18.15
C ILE A 52 4.48 -3.56 17.44
N SER A 53 4.45 -3.74 16.12
CA SER A 53 3.24 -3.49 15.32
C SER A 53 3.28 -4.22 13.99
N ILE A 54 2.09 -4.45 13.43
CA ILE A 54 1.89 -4.88 12.05
C ILE A 54 0.95 -3.85 11.41
N THR A 55 1.33 -3.30 10.26
CA THR A 55 0.51 -2.34 9.52
C THR A 55 0.43 -2.69 8.04
N MET A 56 -0.62 -2.24 7.35
CA MET A 56 -0.71 -2.36 5.89
C MET A 56 0.00 -1.17 5.25
N ARG A 57 0.84 -1.41 4.26
CA ARG A 57 1.55 -0.37 3.51
C ARG A 57 1.53 -0.63 2.01
N THR A 58 1.71 0.43 1.23
CA THR A 58 2.13 0.30 -0.18
C THR A 58 3.65 0.14 -0.26
N PRO A 59 4.17 -0.88 -0.97
CA PRO A 59 5.59 -1.18 -0.90
C PRO A 59 6.56 -0.13 -1.42
N GLY A 60 7.66 0.11 -0.71
CA GLY A 60 8.81 0.85 -1.27
C GLY A 60 9.74 1.55 -0.27
N ASN A 61 9.19 2.22 0.76
CA ASN A 61 9.94 3.09 1.68
C ASN A 61 9.72 2.68 3.14
N ASP A 62 9.99 1.40 3.43
CA ASP A 62 9.63 0.77 4.72
C ASP A 62 10.48 1.29 5.88
N ASP A 63 11.73 1.63 5.62
CA ASP A 63 12.66 2.25 6.57
C ASP A 63 12.12 3.59 7.10
N PHE A 64 11.71 4.48 6.20
CA PHE A 64 11.13 5.76 6.57
C PHE A 64 9.77 5.62 7.23
N LEU A 65 8.95 4.66 6.76
CA LEU A 65 7.64 4.39 7.35
C LEU A 65 7.79 3.87 8.78
N ALA A 66 8.70 2.92 9.03
CA ALA A 66 8.96 2.38 10.36
C ALA A 66 9.45 3.47 11.33
N VAL A 67 10.40 4.31 10.90
CA VAL A 67 10.88 5.44 11.72
C VAL A 67 9.77 6.44 12.03
N GLY A 68 8.98 6.82 11.01
CA GLY A 68 7.85 7.73 11.17
C GLY A 68 6.75 7.17 12.08
N PHE A 69 6.50 5.86 11.99
CA PHE A 69 5.57 5.15 12.86
C PHE A 69 6.03 5.18 14.32
N LEU A 70 7.29 4.82 14.60
CA LEU A 70 7.84 4.84 15.96
C LEU A 70 7.82 6.25 16.58
N PHE A 71 8.07 7.27 15.77
CA PHE A 71 7.98 8.66 16.22
C PHE A 71 6.54 9.08 16.52
N SER A 72 5.59 8.71 15.65
CA SER A 72 4.18 9.07 15.80
C SER A 72 3.51 8.39 17.01
N GLU A 73 3.91 7.16 17.31
CA GLU A 73 3.45 6.41 18.50
C GLU A 73 4.22 6.83 19.79
N GLY A 74 5.21 7.72 19.69
CA GLY A 74 5.99 8.22 20.82
C GLY A 74 6.99 7.20 21.39
N VAL A 75 7.30 6.14 20.64
CA VAL A 75 8.33 5.15 21.01
C VAL A 75 9.72 5.78 20.95
N ILE A 76 9.95 6.67 19.98
CA ILE A 76 11.13 7.54 19.89
C ILE A 76 10.69 9.00 19.92
N GLN A 77 11.54 9.88 20.46
CA GLN A 77 11.28 11.32 20.48
C GLN A 77 12.27 12.08 19.62
N ASN A 78 13.48 11.54 19.44
CA ASN A 78 14.58 12.18 18.73
C ASN A 78 15.29 11.17 17.82
N VAL A 79 15.99 11.68 16.80
CA VAL A 79 16.82 10.84 15.91
C VAL A 79 17.95 10.12 16.69
N SER A 80 18.41 10.69 17.80
CA SER A 80 19.41 10.07 18.67
C SER A 80 18.92 8.79 19.36
N ASP A 81 17.61 8.55 19.41
CA ASP A 81 17.02 7.37 20.01
C ASP A 81 17.09 6.17 19.04
N LEU A 82 17.41 6.41 17.76
CA LEU A 82 17.58 5.40 16.74
C LEU A 82 19.05 4.97 16.62
N GLY A 83 19.29 3.66 16.68
CA GLY A 83 20.60 3.07 16.42
C GLY A 83 20.83 2.74 14.95
N SER A 84 20.12 1.72 14.47
CA SER A 84 20.18 1.27 13.07
C SER A 84 18.82 0.77 12.63
N VAL A 85 18.47 1.00 11.36
CA VAL A 85 17.28 0.45 10.72
C VAL A 85 17.75 -0.47 9.60
N THR A 86 17.23 -1.69 9.58
CA THR A 86 17.53 -2.68 8.55
C THR A 86 16.22 -3.14 7.94
N ASP A 87 16.09 -2.96 6.63
CA ASP A 87 14.99 -3.51 5.87
C ASP A 87 15.43 -4.83 5.22
N SER A 88 14.74 -5.91 5.55
CA SER A 88 15.00 -7.23 4.98
C SER A 88 14.29 -7.45 3.63
N CYS A 89 13.43 -6.53 3.20
CA CYS A 89 12.63 -6.63 1.98
C CYS A 89 13.29 -6.03 0.73
N GLN A 90 14.44 -5.36 0.82
CA GLN A 90 15.19 -4.89 -0.35
C GLN A 90 16.19 -5.96 -0.84
N SER A 91 15.75 -6.80 -1.78
CA SER A 91 16.58 -7.65 -2.66
C SER A 91 16.01 -7.68 -4.07
#